data_AF-A0A355BDX9-F1
#
_entry.id   AF-A0A355BDX9-F1
#
_cell.length_a   1.000
_cell.length_b   1.000
_cell.length_c   1.000
_cell.angle_alpha   90.00
_cell.angle_beta   90.00
_cell.angle_gamma   90.00
#
_symmetry.space_group_name_H-M   'P 1'
#
loop_
_entity.id
_entity.type
_entity.pdbx_description
1 polymer ?
#
loop_
_entity_poly.entity_id
_entity_poly.type
_entity_poly.pdbx_seq_one_letter_code
_entity_poly.pdbx_strand_id
1 'polypeptide(L)'
;GWWGHNKNRRFFMEPHFEPITNAHGWQVSNSPVLSLAPYLASIHIFAEVGMQKIIKKRKLITAYLEFILHEIDKEVNRTFEVITPSSQDERACQLSVFLHGEGKDLFNYLTNNGVITDWREPNVIRLAPVPLYTSFEDMYEFGQILKKGVIKS
;
A
#
# COMPACT_ATOMS: atom_id res chain seq x y z
N GLY A 1 0.59 25.32 -20.14
CA GLY A 1 -0.32 24.86 -21.20
C GLY A 1 -1.66 25.55 -21.08
N TRP A 2 -2.54 25.46 -22.08
CA TRP A 2 -3.78 26.25 -22.13
C TRP A 2 -4.76 26.03 -20.96
N TRP A 3 -4.70 24.89 -20.26
CA TRP A 3 -5.53 24.66 -19.07
C TRP A 3 -5.07 25.42 -17.82
N GLY A 4 -3.84 25.93 -17.81
CA GLY A 4 -3.32 26.79 -16.75
C GLY A 4 -3.65 28.27 -16.95
N HIS A 5 -4.28 28.61 -18.09
CA HIS A 5 -4.74 29.95 -18.40
C HIS A 5 -6.05 30.27 -17.66
N ASN A 6 -6.28 31.55 -17.34
CA ASN A 6 -7.49 32.09 -16.73
C ASN A 6 -8.75 31.39 -17.28
N LYS A 7 -9.49 30.71 -16.41
CA LYS A 7 -10.63 29.87 -16.78
C LYS A 7 -11.72 30.64 -17.54
N ASN A 8 -11.95 31.90 -17.19
CA ASN A 8 -12.97 32.75 -17.82
C ASN A 8 -12.56 33.22 -19.23
N ARG A 9 -11.26 33.19 -19.53
CA ARG A 9 -10.69 33.67 -20.80
C ARG A 9 -10.11 32.59 -21.71
N ARG A 10 -9.95 31.37 -21.18
CA ARG A 10 -9.29 30.23 -21.85
C ARG A 10 -9.74 29.98 -23.28
N PHE A 11 -11.04 30.14 -23.54
CA PHE A 11 -11.62 29.88 -24.86
C PHE A 11 -11.59 31.08 -25.81
N PHE A 12 -11.14 32.27 -25.38
CA PHE A 12 -10.84 33.39 -26.27
C PHE A 12 -9.53 33.18 -27.05
N MET A 13 -8.68 32.24 -26.64
CA MET A 13 -7.42 31.87 -27.32
C MET A 13 -6.51 33.07 -27.62
N GLU A 14 -6.45 34.01 -26.68
CA GLU A 14 -5.63 35.22 -26.79
C GLU A 14 -4.13 34.87 -26.84
N PRO A 15 -3.30 35.69 -27.51
CA PRO A 15 -1.85 35.45 -27.57
C PRO A 15 -1.16 35.65 -26.22
N HIS A 16 -1.78 36.40 -25.31
CA HIS A 16 -1.24 36.65 -23.97
C HIS A 16 -1.72 35.58 -22.99
N PHE A 17 -0.78 34.90 -22.35
CA PHE A 17 -1.08 33.90 -21.32
C PHE A 17 -1.24 34.56 -19.95
N GLU A 18 -2.46 34.52 -19.41
CA GLU A 18 -2.76 34.90 -18.03
C GLU A 18 -2.81 33.65 -17.13
N PRO A 19 -1.76 33.35 -16.34
CA PRO A 19 -1.71 32.15 -15.50
C PRO A 19 -2.68 32.21 -14.33
N ILE A 20 -3.27 31.07 -13.98
CA ILE A 20 -3.93 30.90 -12.68
C ILE A 20 -2.86 30.84 -11.58
N THR A 21 -3.02 31.62 -10.51
CA THR A 21 -1.99 31.84 -9.48
C THR A 21 -1.89 30.75 -8.42
N ASN A 22 -2.86 29.83 -8.36
CA ASN A 22 -2.88 28.70 -7.42
C ASN A 22 -2.48 27.39 -8.12
N ALA A 23 -2.66 26.26 -7.42
CA ALA A 23 -2.33 24.93 -7.93
C ALA A 23 -2.94 24.60 -9.32
N HIS A 24 -4.06 25.21 -9.70
CA HIS A 24 -4.66 25.01 -11.02
C HIS A 24 -3.80 25.53 -12.18
N GLY A 25 -2.88 26.48 -11.94
CA GLY A 25 -1.95 26.98 -12.97
C GLY A 25 -1.01 25.90 -13.51
N TRP A 26 -0.77 24.83 -12.74
CA TRP A 26 0.06 23.69 -13.14
C TRP A 26 -0.63 22.74 -14.12
N GLN A 27 -1.93 22.94 -14.42
CA GLN A 27 -2.65 22.12 -15.39
C GLN A 27 -2.22 22.47 -16.81
N VAL A 28 -1.48 21.59 -17.47
CA VAL A 28 -1.02 21.87 -18.84
C VAL A 28 -2.13 21.65 -19.87
N SER A 29 -2.88 20.55 -19.72
CA SER A 29 -3.85 20.03 -20.69
C SER A 29 -5.19 19.69 -20.03
N ASN A 30 -6.17 19.30 -20.85
CA ASN A 30 -7.46 18.84 -20.34
C ASN A 30 -7.34 17.55 -19.53
N SER A 31 -8.25 17.39 -18.57
CA SER A 31 -8.26 16.23 -17.68
C SER A 31 -8.85 14.98 -18.36
N PRO A 32 -8.27 13.79 -18.17
CA PRO A 32 -8.79 12.55 -18.73
C PRO A 32 -10.02 12.07 -17.96
N VAL A 33 -11.22 12.49 -18.39
CA VAL A 33 -12.49 12.28 -17.66
C VAL A 33 -12.74 10.82 -17.30
N LEU A 34 -12.46 9.88 -18.21
CA LEU A 34 -12.69 8.45 -17.97
C LEU A 34 -11.76 7.87 -16.89
N SER A 35 -10.53 8.36 -16.78
CA SER A 35 -9.59 7.94 -15.73
C SER A 35 -9.91 8.60 -14.37
N LEU A 36 -10.54 9.77 -14.38
CA LEU A 36 -10.93 10.47 -13.14
C LEU A 36 -12.19 9.90 -12.50
N ALA A 37 -13.10 9.30 -13.27
CA ALA A 37 -14.33 8.71 -12.74
C ALA A 37 -14.08 7.65 -11.62
N PRO A 38 -13.24 6.62 -11.80
CA PRO A 38 -12.95 5.66 -10.72
C PRO A 38 -12.15 6.27 -9.57
N TYR A 39 -11.32 7.29 -9.84
CA TYR A 39 -10.60 8.02 -8.80
C TYR A 39 -11.56 8.78 -7.86
N LEU A 40 -12.60 9.41 -8.41
CA LEU A 40 -13.65 10.06 -7.62
C LEU A 40 -14.40 9.06 -6.72
N ALA A 41 -14.73 7.88 -7.25
CA ALA A 41 -15.35 6.81 -6.46
C ALA A 41 -14.46 6.37 -5.29
N SER A 42 -13.15 6.23 -5.51
CA SER A 42 -12.18 5.95 -4.45
C SER A 42 -12.16 7.04 -3.38
N ILE A 43 -12.10 8.32 -3.77
CA ILE A 43 -12.13 9.45 -2.82
C ILE A 43 -13.40 9.41 -1.94
N HIS A 44 -14.56 9.09 -2.51
CA HIS A 44 -15.80 9.00 -1.73
C HIS A 44 -15.71 7.93 -0.64
N ILE A 45 -15.09 6.76 -0.92
CA ILE A 45 -14.87 5.71 0.10
C ILE A 45 -14.00 6.24 1.24
N PHE A 46 -12.89 6.93 0.93
CA PHE A 46 -12.02 7.52 1.95
C PHE A 46 -12.74 8.61 2.76
N ALA A 47 -13.55 9.45 2.11
CA ALA A 47 -14.31 10.52 2.76
C ALA A 47 -15.40 9.97 3.69
N GLU A 48 -16.10 8.92 3.28
CA GLU A 48 -17.15 8.24 4.05
C GLU A 48 -16.59 7.60 5.33
N VAL A 49 -15.47 6.88 5.21
CA VAL A 49 -14.85 6.21 6.36
C VAL A 49 -14.11 7.20 7.26
N GLY A 50 -13.37 8.13 6.67
CA GLY A 50 -12.52 9.11 7.35
C GLY A 50 -11.16 8.57 7.78
N MET A 51 -10.12 9.40 7.65
CA MET A 51 -8.72 9.00 7.89
C MET A 51 -8.43 8.52 9.31
N GLN A 52 -9.11 9.05 10.33
CA GLN A 52 -8.89 8.64 11.72
C GLN A 52 -9.21 7.16 11.95
N LYS A 53 -10.34 6.66 11.41
CA LYS A 53 -10.72 5.24 11.51
C LYS A 53 -9.77 4.35 10.71
N ILE A 54 -9.37 4.80 9.52
CA ILE A 54 -8.40 4.11 8.65
C ILE A 54 -7.06 3.94 9.38
N ILE A 55 -6.52 5.01 9.97
CA ILE A 55 -5.25 4.98 10.70
C ILE A 55 -5.36 4.09 11.94
N LYS A 56 -6.49 4.13 12.67
CA LYS A 56 -6.73 3.25 13.81
C LYS A 56 -6.69 1.77 13.40
N LYS A 57 -7.41 1.37 12.34
CA LYS A 57 -7.39 -0.02 11.85
C LYS A 57 -6.01 -0.40 11.29
N ARG A 58 -5.35 0.49 10.56
CA ARG A 58 -3.98 0.30 10.06
C ARG A 58 -3.03 -0.09 11.19
N LYS A 59 -3.01 0.69 12.29
CA LYS A 59 -2.16 0.42 13.45
C LYS A 59 -2.36 -1.01 13.99
N LEU A 60 -3.62 -1.43 14.12
CA LEU A 60 -3.96 -2.76 14.62
C LEU A 60 -3.60 -3.88 13.63
N ILE A 61 -3.99 -3.77 12.37
CA ILE A 61 -3.81 -4.87 11.40
C ILE A 61 -2.34 -5.09 11.04
N THR A 62 -1.53 -4.03 10.96
CA THR A 62 -0.09 -4.17 10.73
C THR A 62 0.66 -4.61 11.98
N ALA A 63 0.18 -4.27 13.19
CA ALA A 63 0.70 -4.88 14.42
C ALA A 63 0.35 -6.37 14.52
N TYR A 64 -0.83 -6.78 14.02
CA TYR A 64 -1.19 -8.19 13.96
C TYR A 64 -0.32 -8.97 12.99
N LEU A 65 0.02 -8.39 11.82
CA LEU A 65 1.03 -8.95 10.92
C LEU A 65 2.38 -9.16 11.63
N GLU A 66 2.89 -8.13 12.31
CA GLU A 66 4.15 -8.19 13.06
C GLU A 66 4.10 -9.28 14.15
N PHE A 67 2.99 -9.39 14.88
CA PHE A 67 2.76 -10.44 15.85
C PHE A 67 2.81 -11.85 15.21
N ILE A 68 2.11 -12.07 14.10
CA ILE A 68 2.11 -13.35 13.38
C ILE A 68 3.53 -13.75 12.97
N LEU A 69 4.30 -12.82 12.43
CA LEU A 69 5.69 -13.06 12.03
C LEU A 69 6.52 -13.55 13.22
N HIS A 70 6.46 -12.83 14.36
CA HIS A 70 7.21 -13.20 15.56
C HIS A 70 6.76 -14.51 16.20
N GLU A 71 5.46 -14.83 16.19
CA GLU A 71 4.98 -16.11 16.74
C GLU A 71 5.44 -17.29 15.89
N ILE A 72 5.38 -17.17 14.56
CA ILE A 72 5.88 -18.21 13.67
C ILE A 72 7.40 -18.37 13.81
N ASP A 73 8.14 -17.27 13.94
CA ASP A 73 9.59 -17.26 14.17
C ASP A 73 10.00 -18.14 15.37
N LYS A 74 9.30 -17.96 16.50
CA LYS A 74 9.51 -18.73 17.74
C LYS A 74 9.26 -20.22 17.58
N GLU A 75 8.30 -20.60 16.73
CA GLU A 75 7.91 -22.00 16.53
C GLU A 75 8.84 -22.76 15.58
N VAL A 76 9.35 -22.09 14.54
CA VAL A 76 10.06 -22.76 13.42
C VAL A 76 11.57 -22.54 13.42
N ASN A 77 12.10 -21.80 14.40
CA ASN A 77 13.54 -21.51 14.56
C ASN A 77 14.20 -20.95 13.27
N ARG A 78 13.41 -20.23 12.45
CA ARG A 78 13.93 -19.32 11.43
C ARG A 78 14.06 -17.91 12.03
N THR A 79 14.58 -16.97 11.25
CA THR A 79 14.67 -15.57 11.66
C THR A 79 14.05 -14.70 10.58
N PHE A 80 12.87 -14.16 10.86
CA PHE A 80 12.26 -13.07 10.10
C PHE A 80 12.78 -11.74 10.63
N GLU A 81 13.60 -11.04 9.85
CA GLU A 81 14.06 -9.71 10.23
C GLU A 81 13.12 -8.65 9.65
N VAL A 82 12.30 -8.03 10.50
CA VAL A 82 11.47 -6.89 10.09
C VAL A 82 12.34 -5.64 10.03
N ILE A 83 12.72 -5.22 8.83
CA ILE A 83 13.57 -4.03 8.61
C ILE A 83 12.78 -2.71 8.61
N THR A 84 11.45 -2.79 8.65
CA THR A 84 10.60 -1.60 8.84
C THR A 84 10.65 -1.18 10.31
N PRO A 85 10.71 0.12 10.64
CA PRO A 85 10.74 0.58 12.03
C PRO A 85 9.60 -0.04 12.85
N SER A 86 9.89 -0.43 14.10
CA SER A 86 8.89 -1.02 15.01
C SER A 86 7.87 0.02 15.51
N SER A 87 8.30 1.28 15.64
CA SER A 87 7.45 2.40 16.02
C SER A 87 6.26 2.55 15.06
N GLN A 88 5.04 2.43 15.60
CA GLN A 88 3.82 2.51 14.79
C GLN A 88 3.59 3.88 14.14
N ASP A 89 4.24 4.93 14.66
CA ASP A 89 4.16 6.29 14.11
C ASP A 89 5.19 6.54 13.00
N GLU A 90 6.19 5.65 12.86
CA GLU A 90 7.23 5.71 11.82
C GLU A 90 7.00 4.68 10.69
N ARG A 91 5.88 3.95 10.73
CA ARG A 91 5.52 2.94 9.73
C ARG A 91 4.09 3.11 9.21
N ALA A 92 3.82 2.50 8.06
CA ALA A 92 2.52 2.49 7.39
C ALA A 92 1.89 1.08 7.46
N CYS A 93 1.10 0.70 6.43
CA CYS A 93 0.53 -0.64 6.32
C CYS A 93 1.57 -1.71 6.01
N GLN A 94 2.68 -1.32 5.36
CA GLN A 94 3.68 -2.23 4.82
C GLN A 94 4.73 -2.59 5.87
N LEU A 95 5.06 -3.87 6.00
CA LEU A 95 6.29 -4.35 6.60
C LEU A 95 7.16 -4.98 5.51
N SER A 96 8.40 -4.53 5.44
CA SER A 96 9.48 -5.20 4.71
C SER A 96 10.14 -6.22 5.64
N VAL A 97 10.20 -7.47 5.22
CA VAL A 97 10.76 -8.59 5.98
C VAL A 97 11.92 -9.17 5.19
N PHE A 98 13.12 -9.11 5.77
CA PHE A 98 14.33 -9.71 5.24
C PHE A 98 14.41 -11.19 5.66
N LEU A 99 14.67 -12.03 4.68
CA LEU A 99 14.77 -13.48 4.83
C LEU A 99 16.23 -13.86 4.64
N HIS A 100 16.92 -14.42 5.63
CA HIS A 100 18.38 -14.65 5.61
C HIS A 100 18.87 -15.71 4.59
N GLY A 101 18.64 -15.50 3.28
CA GLY A 101 19.25 -16.25 2.17
C GLY A 101 18.31 -17.16 1.37
N GLU A 102 17.11 -17.46 1.86
CA GLU A 102 16.20 -18.49 1.27
C GLU A 102 14.79 -17.97 0.98
N GLY A 103 14.66 -16.67 0.70
CA GLY A 103 13.33 -16.04 0.68
C GLY A 103 12.45 -16.30 -0.54
N LYS A 104 13.05 -16.69 -1.68
CA LYS A 104 12.34 -16.68 -2.98
C LYS A 104 11.37 -17.86 -3.11
N ASP A 105 11.73 -19.01 -2.56
CA ASP A 105 10.85 -20.18 -2.54
C ASP A 105 9.65 -19.95 -1.63
N LEU A 106 9.85 -19.30 -0.47
CA LEU A 106 8.75 -18.87 0.38
C LEU A 106 7.85 -17.86 -0.32
N PHE A 107 8.41 -16.86 -1.00
CA PHE A 107 7.63 -15.91 -1.82
C PHE A 107 6.79 -16.60 -2.89
N ASN A 108 7.41 -17.54 -3.64
CA ASN A 108 6.71 -18.32 -4.67
C ASN A 108 5.61 -19.19 -4.06
N TYR A 109 5.87 -19.81 -2.91
CA TYR A 109 4.88 -20.59 -2.17
C TYR A 109 3.70 -19.72 -1.76
N LEU A 110 3.93 -18.56 -1.14
CA LEU A 110 2.89 -17.62 -0.74
C LEU A 110 2.03 -17.21 -1.94
N THR A 111 2.67 -16.83 -3.06
CA THR A 111 1.99 -16.43 -4.30
C THR A 111 1.12 -17.56 -4.86
N ASN A 112 1.64 -18.79 -4.91
CA ASN A 112 0.89 -19.96 -5.38
C ASN A 112 -0.28 -20.35 -4.48
N ASN A 113 -0.30 -19.89 -3.22
CA ASN A 113 -1.39 -20.10 -2.27
C ASN A 113 -2.29 -18.84 -2.14
N GLY A 114 -2.21 -17.90 -3.09
CA GLY A 114 -3.09 -16.73 -3.16
C GLY A 114 -2.68 -15.54 -2.28
N VAL A 115 -1.52 -15.60 -1.62
CA VAL A 115 -0.97 -14.48 -0.85
C VAL A 115 -0.12 -13.61 -1.77
N ILE A 116 -0.67 -12.48 -2.21
CA ILE A 116 -0.01 -11.57 -3.14
C ILE A 116 0.86 -10.55 -2.39
N THR A 117 2.16 -10.59 -2.65
CA THR A 117 3.17 -9.75 -1.97
C THR A 117 4.16 -9.17 -2.99
N ASP A 118 5.01 -8.23 -2.58
CA ASP A 118 6.09 -7.69 -3.43
C ASP A 118 7.44 -8.29 -3.03
N TRP A 119 8.17 -8.85 -4.01
CA TRP A 119 9.53 -9.37 -3.83
C TRP A 119 10.57 -8.29 -4.15
N ARG A 120 11.55 -8.13 -3.27
CA ARG A 120 12.69 -7.25 -3.47
C ARG A 120 13.99 -8.02 -3.32
N GLU A 121 14.78 -7.98 -4.38
CA GLU A 121 16.10 -8.61 -4.40
C GLU A 121 17.03 -8.02 -3.30
N PRO A 122 17.91 -8.83 -2.71
CA PRO A 122 18.06 -10.27 -2.98
C PRO A 122 17.06 -11.16 -2.20
N ASN A 123 16.37 -10.65 -1.19
CA ASN A 123 15.73 -11.52 -0.19
C ASN A 123 14.71 -10.84 0.74
N VAL A 124 14.01 -9.80 0.28
CA VAL A 124 12.99 -9.09 1.07
C VAL A 124 11.60 -9.34 0.51
N ILE A 125 10.65 -9.68 1.38
CA ILE A 125 9.22 -9.70 1.06
C ILE A 125 8.55 -8.49 1.70
N ARG A 126 7.71 -7.77 0.94
CA ARG A 126 6.89 -6.68 1.46
C ARG A 126 5.43 -7.11 1.58
N LEU A 127 4.91 -6.99 2.80
CA LEU A 127 3.57 -7.39 3.21
C LEU A 127 2.80 -6.15 3.63
N ALA A 128 1.65 -5.87 3.01
CA ALA A 128 0.92 -4.62 3.25
C ALA A 128 -0.60 -4.84 3.42
N PRO A 129 -1.07 -5.30 4.60
CA PRO A 129 -2.50 -5.39 4.87
C PRO A 129 -3.14 -3.99 4.92
N VAL A 130 -4.00 -3.70 3.95
CA VAL A 130 -4.62 -2.39 3.80
C VAL A 130 -5.95 -2.35 4.57
N PRO A 131 -6.17 -1.36 5.46
CA PRO A 131 -7.31 -1.35 6.37
C PRO A 131 -8.68 -1.32 5.68
N LEU A 132 -8.79 -0.80 4.44
CA LEU A 132 -10.09 -0.69 3.76
C LEU A 132 -10.67 -2.04 3.33
N TYR A 133 -9.82 -3.00 2.94
CA TYR A 133 -10.26 -4.24 2.31
C TYR A 133 -9.58 -5.50 2.83
N THR A 134 -8.61 -5.40 3.75
CA THR A 134 -8.05 -6.54 4.45
C THR A 134 -8.76 -6.72 5.79
N SER A 135 -9.25 -7.93 6.06
CA SER A 135 -9.85 -8.33 7.32
C SER A 135 -8.81 -8.91 8.29
N PHE A 136 -9.18 -9.07 9.56
CA PHE A 136 -8.32 -9.80 10.52
C PHE A 136 -8.34 -11.31 10.25
N GLU A 137 -9.38 -11.83 9.62
CA GLU A 137 -9.48 -13.22 9.18
C GLU A 137 -8.47 -13.52 8.06
N ASP A 138 -8.35 -12.64 7.06
CA ASP A 138 -7.32 -12.74 6.01
C ASP A 138 -5.91 -12.80 6.62
N MET A 139 -5.68 -12.04 7.69
CA MET A 139 -4.39 -12.04 8.40
C MET A 139 -4.15 -13.36 9.14
N TYR A 140 -5.18 -13.91 9.79
CA TYR A 140 -5.08 -15.21 10.44
C TYR A 140 -4.78 -16.31 9.42
N GLU A 141 -5.51 -16.35 8.31
CA GLU A 141 -5.31 -17.32 7.22
C GLU A 141 -3.93 -17.15 6.57
N PHE A 142 -3.47 -15.91 6.38
CA PHE A 142 -2.09 -15.62 5.98
C PHE A 142 -1.09 -16.28 6.93
N GLY A 143 -1.28 -16.16 8.25
CA GLY A 143 -0.43 -16.81 9.24
C GLY A 143 -0.40 -18.33 9.08
N GLN A 144 -1.55 -18.96 8.81
CA GLN A 144 -1.62 -20.41 8.57
C GLN A 144 -0.85 -20.82 7.30
N ILE A 145 -0.98 -20.05 6.22
CA ILE A 145 -0.27 -20.30 4.96
C ILE A 145 1.24 -20.09 5.17
N LEU A 146 1.63 -18.98 5.79
CA LEU A 146 3.03 -18.65 6.08
C LEU A 146 3.70 -19.77 6.88
N LYS A 147 3.07 -20.22 7.98
CA LYS A 147 3.59 -21.31 8.81
C LYS A 147 3.81 -22.59 8.01
N LYS A 148 2.86 -22.99 7.16
CA LYS A 148 3.00 -24.16 6.28
C LYS A 148 4.12 -23.99 5.25
N GLY A 149 4.24 -22.80 4.68
CA GLY A 149 5.29 -22.47 3.71
C GLY A 149 6.68 -22.60 4.33
N VAL A 150 6.83 -22.06 5.53
CA VAL A 150 8.10 -22.05 6.28
C VAL A 150 8.52 -23.43 6.75
N ILE A 151 7.60 -24.37 7.01
CA ILE A 151 7.94 -25.76 7.35
C ILE A 151 8.34 -26.57 6.10
N LYS A 152 7.82 -26.20 4.92
CA LYS A 152 8.06 -26.91 3.66
C LYS A 152 9.31 -26.45 2.89
N SER A 153 9.70 -25.19 3.08
CA SER A 153 10.92 -24.59 2.52
C SER A 153 12.07 -24.77 3.50
#